data_AF-S7WIS7-F1
#
_entry.id   AF-S7WIS7-F1
#
_cell.length_a   1.000
_cell.length_b   1.000
_cell.length_c   1.000
_cell.angle_alpha   90.00
_cell.angle_beta   90.00
_cell.angle_gamma   90.00
#
_symmetry.space_group_name_H-M   'P 1'
#
loop_
_entity.id
_entity.type
_entity.pdbx_description
1 polymer ?
#
loop_
_entity_poly.entity_id
_entity_poly.type
_entity_poly.pdbx_seq_one_letter_code
_entity_poly.pdbx_strand_id
1 'polypeptide(L)' 'MKFIYATKPVATGEAVMVCVGKHDSKKINIPTEIRNRIITLESSVGHHIE' A
#
# COMPACT_ATOMS: atom_id res chain seq x y z
N MET A 1 29.60 -9.65 21.24
CA MET A 1 28.46 -9.96 20.35
C MET A 1 27.94 -8.62 19.83
N LYS A 2 28.09 -8.31 18.54
CA LYS A 2 27.80 -6.99 17.96
C LYS A 2 26.54 -7.12 17.10
N PHE A 3 25.40 -6.64 17.57
CA PHE A 3 24.18 -6.58 16.77
C PHE A 3 24.34 -5.46 15.74
N ILE A 4 24.42 -5.81 14.47
CA ILE A 4 24.39 -4.86 13.36
C ILE A 4 22.93 -4.50 13.14
N TYR A 5 22.52 -3.30 13.57
CA TYR A 5 21.24 -2.73 13.18
C TYR A 5 21.31 -2.42 11.68
N ALA A 6 20.76 -3.30 10.86
CA ALA A 6 20.69 -3.09 9.42
C ALA A 6 19.65 -1.99 9.13
N THR A 7 20.13 -0.80 8.79
CA THR A 7 19.33 0.33 8.27
C THR A 7 19.04 0.20 6.77
N LYS A 8 19.48 -0.88 6.13
CA LYS A 8 19.29 -1.11 4.68
C LYS A 8 18.21 -2.16 4.43
N PRO A 9 17.27 -1.90 3.51
CA PRO A 9 16.33 -2.91 3.06
C PRO A 9 17.10 -4.08 2.45
N VAL A 10 16.79 -5.30 2.90
CA VAL A 10 17.42 -6.55 2.45
C VAL A 10 16.68 -7.21 1.28
N ALA A 11 15.44 -6.77 1.03
CA ALA A 11 14.63 -7.15 -0.12
C ALA A 11 13.59 -6.05 -0.39
N THR A 12 13.22 -5.89 -1.64
CA THR A 12 12.13 -5.02 -2.11
C THR A 12 11.22 -5.82 -3.03
N GLY A 13 9.96 -5.41 -3.14
CA GLY A 13 8.98 -6.07 -4.00
C GLY A 13 7.80 -5.14 -4.29
N GLU A 14 7.13 -5.41 -5.39
CA GLU A 14 5.98 -4.65 -5.86
C GLU A 14 4.75 -5.57 -5.93
N ALA A 15 3.58 -5.01 -5.64
CA ALA A 15 2.32 -5.73 -5.72
C ALA A 15 1.21 -4.82 -6.26
N VAL A 16 0.28 -5.40 -7.01
CA VAL A 16 -0.91 -4.71 -7.53
C VAL A 16 -2.16 -5.33 -6.92
N MET A 17 -3.05 -4.48 -6.41
CA MET A 17 -4.31 -4.88 -5.81
C MET A 17 -5.50 -4.26 -6.56
N VAL A 18 -6.57 -5.03 -6.72
CA VAL A 18 -7.85 -4.55 -7.26
C VAL A 18 -9.00 -4.89 -6.32
N CYS A 19 -9.97 -4.00 -6.18
CA CYS A 19 -11.19 -4.28 -5.45
C CYS A 19 -12.21 -4.94 -6.38
N VAL A 20 -12.84 -6.01 -5.91
CA VAL A 20 -13.89 -6.73 -6.64
C VAL A 20 -15.12 -6.93 -5.77
N GLY A 21 -16.29 -7.03 -6.40
CA GLY A 21 -17.52 -7.44 -5.75
C GLY A 21 -17.38 -8.86 -5.19
N LYS A 22 -17.79 -9.06 -3.95
CA LYS A 22 -17.65 -10.34 -3.25
C LYS A 22 -18.36 -11.51 -3.95
N HIS A 23 -19.48 -11.24 -4.62
CA HIS A 23 -20.37 -12.25 -5.16
C HIS A 23 -20.20 -12.47 -6.67
N ASP A 24 -19.73 -11.47 -7.40
CA ASP A 24 -19.63 -11.50 -8.86
C ASP A 24 -18.20 -11.32 -9.38
N SER A 25 -17.24 -11.06 -8.48
CA SER A 25 -15.84 -10.74 -8.78
C SER A 25 -15.67 -9.62 -9.79
N LYS A 26 -16.71 -8.80 -10.01
CA LYS A 26 -16.63 -7.67 -10.93
C LYS A 26 -15.80 -6.58 -10.28
N LYS A 27 -14.98 -5.91 -11.07
CA LYS A 27 -14.20 -4.77 -10.61
C LYS A 27 -15.14 -3.73 -9.99
N ILE A 28 -14.78 -3.28 -8.80
CA ILE A 28 -15.43 -2.15 -8.13
C ILE A 28 -14.40 -1.06 -7.85
N ASN A 29 -14.90 0.14 -7.59
CA ASN A 29 -14.04 1.22 -7.12
C ASN A 29 -13.47 0.88 -5.72
N ILE A 30 -12.27 1.36 -5.45
CA ILE A 30 -11.68 1.29 -4.10
C ILE A 30 -12.62 2.03 -3.14
N PRO A 31 -13.09 1.39 -2.05
CA PRO A 31 -13.92 2.05 -1.04
C PRO A 31 -13.26 3.33 -0.51
N THR A 32 -14.06 4.38 -0.29
CA THR A 32 -13.55 5.71 0.10
C THR A 32 -12.66 5.66 1.35
N GLU A 33 -13.03 4.86 2.34
CA GLU A 33 -12.22 4.70 3.55
C GLU A 33 -10.83 4.12 3.25
N ILE A 34 -10.75 3.08 2.40
CA ILE A 34 -9.49 2.47 1.99
C ILE A 34 -8.66 3.46 1.16
N ARG A 35 -9.30 4.19 0.24
CA ARG A 35 -8.66 5.25 -0.55
C ARG A 35 -8.02 6.31 0.34
N ASN A 36 -8.74 6.83 1.33
CA ASN A 36 -8.23 7.86 2.23
C ASN A 36 -7.03 7.38 3.05
N ARG A 37 -7.04 6.11 3.48
CA ARG A 37 -5.91 5.49 4.17
C ARG A 37 -4.68 5.37 3.26
N ILE A 38 -4.87 4.97 1.99
CA ILE A 38 -3.79 4.93 1.00
C ILE A 38 -3.19 6.33 0.81
N ILE A 39 -4.02 7.36 0.56
CA ILE A 39 -3.55 8.74 0.38
C ILE A 39 -2.74 9.22 1.59
N THR A 40 -3.21 8.91 2.80
CA THR A 40 -2.52 9.29 4.05
C THR A 40 -1.15 8.61 4.17
N LEU A 41 -1.08 7.31 3.86
CA LEU A 41 0.18 6.55 3.91
C LEU A 41 1.18 7.07 2.86
N GLU A 42 0.73 7.31 1.64
CA GLU A 42 1.57 7.82 0.55
C GLU A 42 2.07 9.24 0.87
N SER A 43 1.20 10.09 1.42
CA SER A 43 1.60 11.42 1.90
C SER A 43 2.65 11.36 3.00
N SER A 44 2.60 10.36 3.89
CA SER A 44 3.56 10.20 4.99
C SER A 44 4.99 9.87 4.53
N VAL A 45 5.14 9.32 3.33
CA VAL A 45 6.43 9.03 2.69
C VAL A 45 6.80 10.07 1.63
N GLY A 46 6.02 11.15 1.52
CA GLY A 46 6.26 12.27 0.60
C GLY A 46 5.68 12.09 -0.80
N HIS A 47 4.98 10.99 -1.08
CA HIS A 47 4.27 10.79 -2.34
C HIS A 47 2.95 11.56 -2.32
N HIS A 48 2.79 12.51 -3.23
CA HIS A 48 1.53 13.25 -3.38
C HIS A 48 0.70 12.59 -4.47
N ILE A 49 -0.39 11.94 -4.06
CA ILE A 49 -1.34 11.28 -4.95
C ILE A 49 -2.65 12.07 -4.89
N GLU A 50 -3.00 12.74 -5.98
CA GLU A 50 -4.25 13.48 -6.18
C GLU A 50 -5.44 12.55 -6.52
#